data_AF-A0A125SIU9-F1
#
_entry.id   AF-A0A125SIU9-F1
#
_cell.length_a   1.000
_cell.length_b   1.000
_cell.length_c   1.000
_cell.angle_alpha   90.00
_cell.angle_beta   90.00
_cell.angle_gamma   90.00
#
_symmetry.space_group_name_H-M   'P 1'
#
loop_
_entity.id
_entity.type
_entity.pdbx_description
1 polymer ?
#
loop_
_entity_poly.entity_id
_entity_poly.type
_entity_poly.pdbx_seq_one_letter_code
_entity_poly.pdbx_strand_id
1 'polypeptide(L)'
;MEAKTKTKKVAPIALAKKNLVAEPAYKKPVKSKAELEKVVAVAEASKPKSTQFVAENTRKWGTDLVEAGWIFLPSTLVLKRDELGMDAVDLNILLVLLQYWWKADGLPFPTKQTIAGFVGIDASNVRKRLAKLEAKGLVTRTVRPKGGARNDSNIYSFEGLIKKAMPLALELSGERRNSGAKSATVKARRAAAAKNEASLS
;
A
#
# COMPACT_ATOMS: atom_id res chain seq x y z
N MET A 1 -0.53 -55.22 25.54
CA MET A 1 -1.17 -54.43 24.47
C MET A 1 -0.97 -52.96 24.82
N GLU A 2 -0.04 -52.27 24.18
CA GLU A 2 0.19 -50.83 24.40
C GLU A 2 0.20 -50.10 23.06
N ALA A 3 -0.75 -49.18 22.91
CA ALA A 3 -0.94 -48.36 21.72
C ALA A 3 0.04 -47.18 21.73
N LYS A 4 0.90 -47.10 20.71
CA LYS A 4 1.80 -45.95 20.49
C LYS A 4 1.09 -44.89 19.66
N THR A 5 0.66 -43.81 20.31
CA THR A 5 0.19 -42.56 19.69
C THR A 5 1.34 -41.87 18.96
N LYS A 6 1.20 -41.66 17.64
CA LYS A 6 2.16 -40.90 16.82
C LYS A 6 1.85 -39.41 16.86
N THR A 7 2.66 -38.63 17.57
CA THR A 7 2.65 -37.17 17.51
C THR A 7 3.28 -36.70 16.20
N LYS A 8 2.52 -36.03 15.33
CA LYS A 8 2.98 -35.53 14.03
C LYS A 8 3.75 -34.21 14.23
N LYS A 9 5.07 -34.27 14.14
CA LYS A 9 5.97 -33.10 14.23
C LYS A 9 5.82 -32.26 12.95
N VAL A 10 5.33 -31.02 13.06
CA VAL A 10 5.28 -30.06 11.94
C VAL A 10 6.66 -29.42 11.82
N ALA A 11 7.28 -29.52 10.64
CA ALA A 11 8.61 -28.97 10.37
C ALA A 11 8.53 -27.45 10.11
N PRO A 12 9.55 -26.66 10.51
CA PRO A 12 9.59 -25.23 10.22
C PRO A 12 9.82 -24.97 8.73
N ILE A 13 9.12 -23.96 8.19
CA ILE A 13 9.21 -23.51 6.80
C ILE A 13 10.59 -22.88 6.59
N ALA A 14 11.49 -23.63 5.93
CA ALA A 14 12.78 -23.12 5.51
C ALA A 14 12.62 -22.12 4.34
N LEU A 15 13.03 -20.87 4.55
CA LEU A 15 13.21 -19.88 3.48
C LEU A 15 14.34 -20.36 2.54
N ALA A 16 13.96 -20.98 1.43
CA ALA A 16 14.87 -21.36 0.38
C ALA A 16 15.38 -20.12 -0.38
N LYS A 17 16.63 -19.73 -0.12
CA LYS A 17 17.40 -18.85 -1.00
C LYS A 17 17.86 -19.65 -2.23
N LYS A 18 17.14 -19.58 -3.36
CA LYS A 18 17.73 -19.71 -4.71
C LYS A 18 16.76 -19.35 -5.83
N ASN A 19 17.33 -18.64 -6.81
CA ASN A 19 16.86 -18.33 -8.17
C ASN A 19 16.34 -16.90 -8.39
N LEU A 20 17.30 -15.98 -8.59
CA LEU A 20 17.13 -14.84 -9.49
C LEU A 20 16.79 -15.40 -10.89
N VAL A 21 15.52 -15.33 -11.28
CA VAL A 21 15.10 -15.57 -12.66
C VAL A 21 15.21 -14.24 -13.40
N ALA A 22 15.91 -14.25 -14.53
CA ALA A 22 16.14 -13.12 -15.42
C ALA A 22 14.86 -12.31 -15.69
N GLU A 23 14.97 -10.97 -15.63
CA GLU A 23 13.89 -10.02 -15.89
C GLU A 23 13.33 -10.19 -17.32
N PRO A 24 12.04 -10.55 -17.50
CA PRO A 24 11.44 -10.48 -18.83
C PRO A 24 11.15 -9.01 -19.16
N ALA A 25 11.65 -8.57 -20.32
CA ALA A 25 11.51 -7.21 -20.84
C ALA A 25 10.03 -6.77 -20.92
N TYR A 26 9.60 -5.98 -19.93
CA TYR A 26 8.31 -5.31 -19.92
C TYR A 26 8.37 -4.05 -20.80
N LYS A 27 7.52 -3.98 -21.83
CA LYS A 27 7.34 -2.77 -22.63
C LYS A 27 6.53 -1.75 -21.82
N LYS A 28 7.18 -0.63 -21.48
CA LYS A 28 6.66 0.48 -20.66
C LYS A 28 5.33 1.05 -21.21
N PRO A 29 4.30 1.28 -20.38
CA PRO A 29 3.24 2.24 -20.68
C PRO A 29 3.79 3.63 -20.35
N VAL A 30 4.26 4.35 -21.36
CA VAL A 30 4.89 5.66 -21.19
C VAL A 30 3.79 6.70 -21.00
N LYS A 31 3.55 7.14 -19.76
CA LYS A 31 3.05 8.50 -19.52
C LYS A 31 4.01 9.48 -20.19
N SER A 32 3.49 10.51 -20.85
CA SER A 32 4.35 11.44 -21.59
C SER A 32 5.44 11.99 -20.66
N LYS A 33 6.68 12.11 -21.17
CA LYS A 33 7.83 12.60 -20.41
C LYS A 33 7.51 13.91 -19.66
N ALA A 34 6.70 14.77 -20.28
CA ALA A 34 6.22 16.03 -19.70
C ALA A 34 5.26 15.86 -18.51
N GLU A 35 4.47 14.79 -18.46
CA GLU A 35 3.57 14.50 -17.34
C GLU A 35 4.33 13.87 -16.16
N LEU A 36 5.33 13.03 -16.45
CA LEU A 36 6.25 12.49 -15.44
C LEU A 36 7.13 13.60 -14.85
N GLU A 37 7.66 14.50 -15.66
CA GLU A 37 8.45 15.66 -15.21
C GLU A 37 7.63 16.62 -14.36
N LYS A 38 6.34 16.84 -14.67
CA LYS A 38 5.45 17.65 -13.83
C LYS A 38 5.18 17.02 -12.47
N VAL A 39 4.97 15.70 -12.40
CA VAL A 39 4.75 14.99 -11.13
C VAL A 39 6.02 14.96 -10.28
N VAL A 40 7.19 14.78 -10.92
CA VAL A 40 8.49 14.81 -10.24
C VAL A 40 8.84 16.23 -9.76
N ALA A 41 8.62 17.27 -10.57
CA ALA A 41 8.87 18.66 -10.17
C ALA A 41 8.01 19.10 -8.98
N VAL A 42 6.75 18.65 -8.90
CA VAL A 42 5.88 18.89 -7.73
C VAL A 42 6.40 18.16 -6.48
N ALA A 43 6.98 16.97 -6.63
CA ALA A 43 7.61 16.25 -5.52
C ALA A 43 8.91 16.94 -5.05
N GLU A 44 9.72 17.45 -5.96
CA GLU A 44 11.02 18.07 -5.65
C GLU A 44 10.91 19.44 -4.98
N ALA A 45 9.84 20.19 -5.19
CA ALA A 45 9.59 21.47 -4.53
C ALA A 45 9.17 21.35 -3.04
N SER A 46 8.98 20.13 -2.51
CA SER A 46 8.41 19.88 -1.16
C SER A 46 9.39 19.30 -0.13
N LYS A 47 10.71 19.37 -0.42
CA LYS A 47 11.80 18.64 0.26
C LYS A 47 11.99 18.76 1.79
N PRO A 48 11.44 19.71 2.59
CA PRO A 48 11.62 19.64 4.05
C PRO A 48 10.74 18.62 4.77
N LYS A 49 9.54 18.28 4.24
CA LYS A 49 8.58 17.44 4.98
C LYS A 49 8.86 15.94 4.84
N SER A 50 9.26 15.47 3.66
CA SER A 50 9.47 14.04 3.40
C SER A 50 10.60 13.43 4.23
N THR A 51 11.74 14.12 4.34
CA THR A 51 12.90 13.67 5.14
C THR A 51 12.57 13.60 6.64
N GLN A 52 11.80 14.56 7.15
CA GLN A 52 11.35 14.56 8.55
C GLN A 52 10.42 13.39 8.86
N PHE A 53 9.51 13.04 7.94
CA PHE A 53 8.63 11.87 8.12
C PHE A 53 9.41 10.55 8.14
N VAL A 54 10.42 10.40 7.28
CA VAL A 54 11.27 9.21 7.27
C VAL A 54 12.04 9.13 8.58
N ALA A 55 12.67 10.21 9.03
CA ALA A 55 13.41 10.24 10.30
C ALA A 55 12.52 9.90 11.51
N GLU A 56 11.31 10.47 11.58
CA GLU A 56 10.36 10.20 12.65
C GLU A 56 9.85 8.75 12.61
N ASN A 57 9.61 8.20 11.42
CA ASN A 57 9.22 6.78 11.29
C ASN A 57 10.38 5.84 11.65
N THR A 58 11.62 6.17 11.28
CA THR A 58 12.81 5.44 11.74
C THR A 58 12.96 5.51 13.25
N ARG A 59 12.65 6.64 13.88
CA ARG A 59 12.63 6.76 15.35
C ARG A 59 11.55 5.87 15.99
N LYS A 60 10.39 5.75 15.35
CA LYS A 60 9.27 4.93 15.86
C LYS A 60 9.50 3.43 15.73
N TRP A 61 10.00 2.99 14.57
CA TRP A 61 10.09 1.58 14.21
C TRP A 61 11.51 1.01 14.32
N GLY A 62 12.52 1.86 14.49
CA GLY A 62 13.92 1.47 14.45
C GLY A 62 14.47 1.38 13.02
N THR A 63 15.79 1.33 12.91
CA THR A 63 16.52 1.27 11.64
C THR A 63 16.28 -0.03 10.90
N ASP A 64 16.34 -1.16 11.61
CA ASP A 64 16.33 -2.49 11.00
C ASP A 64 14.99 -2.78 10.30
N LEU A 65 13.87 -2.33 10.87
CA LEU A 65 12.55 -2.49 10.26
C LEU A 65 12.36 -1.60 9.03
N VAL A 66 12.92 -0.39 9.04
CA VAL A 66 12.86 0.51 7.87
C VAL A 66 13.73 -0.03 6.74
N GLU A 67 14.91 -0.59 7.08
CA GLU A 67 15.83 -1.20 6.12
C GLU A 67 15.27 -2.49 5.50
N ALA A 68 14.55 -3.30 6.29
CA ALA A 68 13.86 -4.50 5.80
C ALA A 68 12.81 -4.19 4.72
N GLY A 69 12.34 -2.95 4.66
CA GLY A 69 11.44 -2.44 3.64
C GLY A 69 10.12 -1.97 4.21
N TRP A 70 9.49 -1.07 3.46
CA TRP A 70 8.22 -0.46 3.83
C TRP A 70 7.38 -0.26 2.58
N ILE A 71 6.07 -0.18 2.78
CA ILE A 71 5.12 0.14 1.71
C ILE A 71 4.62 1.56 1.88
N PHE A 72 4.56 2.30 0.77
CA PHE A 72 3.85 3.56 0.76
C PHE A 72 2.36 3.30 0.60
N LEU A 73 1.59 3.50 1.68
CA LEU A 73 0.14 3.36 1.69
C LEU A 73 -0.53 4.71 2.00
N PRO A 74 -1.15 5.36 1.00
CA PRO A 74 -1.91 6.58 1.25
C PRO A 74 -3.03 6.33 2.28
N SER A 75 -3.12 7.18 3.31
CA SER A 75 -4.15 7.03 4.35
C SER A 75 -5.57 7.03 3.80
N THR A 76 -5.81 7.70 2.67
CA THR A 76 -7.10 7.70 1.97
C THR A 76 -7.58 6.27 1.66
N LEU A 77 -6.67 5.37 1.28
CA LEU A 77 -7.05 3.98 0.94
C LEU A 77 -7.53 3.18 2.14
N VAL A 78 -7.07 3.53 3.35
CA VAL A 78 -7.46 2.88 4.60
C VAL A 78 -8.73 3.53 5.15
N LEU A 79 -8.75 4.86 5.24
CA LEU A 79 -9.83 5.60 5.89
C LEU A 79 -11.10 5.66 5.04
N LYS A 80 -10.95 5.71 3.72
CA LYS A 80 -12.06 5.78 2.76
C LYS A 80 -12.27 4.43 2.04
N ARG A 81 -11.83 3.32 2.65
CA ARG A 81 -11.91 1.96 2.11
C ARG A 81 -13.33 1.58 1.72
N ASP A 82 -14.27 1.83 2.62
CA ASP A 82 -15.67 1.41 2.47
C ASP A 82 -16.36 2.22 1.36
N GLU A 83 -16.03 3.51 1.23
CA GLU A 83 -16.49 4.38 0.13
C GLU A 83 -15.92 3.96 -1.23
N LEU A 84 -14.69 3.43 -1.26
CA LEU A 84 -14.11 2.78 -2.44
C LEU A 84 -14.75 1.41 -2.73
N GLY A 85 -15.62 0.92 -1.83
CA GLY A 85 -16.28 -0.38 -1.94
C GLY A 85 -15.34 -1.56 -1.73
N MET A 86 -14.23 -1.37 -1.01
CA MET A 86 -13.32 -2.46 -0.65
C MET A 86 -13.70 -3.01 0.72
N ASP A 87 -13.53 -4.31 0.93
CA ASP A 87 -13.56 -4.89 2.29
C ASP A 87 -12.14 -5.11 2.84
N ALA A 88 -12.05 -5.64 4.06
CA ALA A 88 -10.77 -5.90 4.72
C ALA A 88 -9.87 -6.88 3.92
N VAL A 89 -10.46 -7.86 3.25
CA VAL A 89 -9.73 -8.84 2.45
C VAL A 89 -9.23 -8.21 1.16
N ASP A 90 -10.07 -7.41 0.51
CA ASP A 90 -9.73 -6.63 -0.68
C ASP A 90 -8.57 -5.66 -0.39
N LEU A 91 -8.57 -5.00 0.79
CA LEU A 91 -7.46 -4.16 1.24
C LEU A 91 -6.18 -4.98 1.47
N ASN A 92 -6.26 -6.14 2.13
CA ASN A 92 -5.07 -6.99 2.33
C ASN A 92 -4.48 -7.49 1.01
N ILE A 93 -5.31 -7.84 0.03
CA ILE A 93 -4.85 -8.15 -1.33
C ILE A 93 -4.11 -6.94 -1.92
N LEU A 94 -4.67 -5.73 -1.77
CA LEU A 94 -4.04 -4.51 -2.24
C LEU A 94 -2.67 -4.26 -1.58
N LEU A 95 -2.53 -4.49 -0.27
CA LEU A 95 -1.25 -4.37 0.44
C LEU A 95 -0.17 -5.26 -0.18
N VAL A 96 -0.51 -6.51 -0.48
CA VAL A 96 0.41 -7.42 -1.16
C VAL A 96 0.76 -6.88 -2.55
N LEU A 97 -0.22 -6.46 -3.34
CA LEU A 97 0.06 -5.93 -4.68
C LEU A 97 0.96 -4.68 -4.61
N LEU A 98 0.74 -3.77 -3.66
CA LEU A 98 1.56 -2.57 -3.44
C LEU A 98 2.98 -2.92 -2.99
N GLN A 99 3.15 -3.96 -2.15
CA GLN A 99 4.47 -4.44 -1.75
C GLN A 99 5.34 -4.89 -2.94
N TYR A 100 4.72 -5.39 -4.02
CA TYR A 100 5.40 -5.76 -5.25
C TYR A 100 5.51 -4.60 -6.26
N TRP A 101 5.04 -3.40 -5.94
CA TRP A 101 5.08 -2.23 -6.81
C TRP A 101 6.24 -1.29 -6.43
N TRP A 102 7.46 -1.66 -6.82
CA TRP A 102 8.69 -0.97 -6.40
C TRP A 102 9.04 0.29 -7.21
N LYS A 103 8.59 0.35 -8.47
CA LYS A 103 8.85 1.48 -9.38
C LYS A 103 7.52 1.93 -9.98
N ALA A 104 7.32 3.23 -10.12
CA ALA A 104 6.09 3.78 -10.71
C ALA A 104 5.79 3.15 -12.10
N ASP A 105 6.82 2.95 -12.91
CA ASP A 105 6.70 2.36 -14.26
C ASP A 105 6.63 0.83 -14.26
N GLY A 106 6.99 0.19 -13.14
CA GLY A 106 7.09 -1.27 -13.00
C GLY A 106 5.88 -1.85 -12.27
N LEU A 107 4.79 -2.07 -13.00
CA LEU A 107 3.56 -2.61 -12.42
C LEU A 107 3.78 -3.97 -11.71
N PRO A 108 3.11 -4.23 -10.57
CA PRO A 108 3.28 -5.46 -9.82
C PRO A 108 2.76 -6.68 -10.58
N PHE A 109 3.44 -7.81 -10.41
CA PHE A 109 3.10 -9.08 -11.06
C PHE A 109 3.15 -10.33 -10.14
N PRO A 110 2.71 -10.28 -8.87
CA PRO A 110 2.69 -11.48 -8.04
C PRO A 110 1.69 -12.53 -8.57
N THR A 111 2.00 -13.81 -8.32
CA THR A 111 1.07 -14.90 -8.67
C THR A 111 -0.15 -14.89 -7.74
N LYS A 112 -1.26 -15.50 -8.17
CA LYS A 112 -2.45 -15.63 -7.30
C LYS A 112 -2.14 -16.46 -6.06
N GLN A 113 -1.27 -17.47 -6.18
CA GLN A 113 -0.80 -18.29 -5.06
C GLN A 113 0.04 -17.48 -4.07
N THR A 114 0.90 -16.58 -4.56
CA THR A 114 1.68 -15.67 -3.70
C THR A 114 0.74 -14.78 -2.89
N ILE A 115 -0.24 -14.15 -3.55
CA ILE A 115 -1.24 -13.32 -2.87
C ILE A 115 -2.03 -14.13 -1.84
N ALA A 116 -2.48 -15.34 -2.22
CA ALA A 116 -3.19 -16.26 -1.35
C ALA A 116 -2.41 -16.59 -0.07
N GLY A 117 -1.10 -16.87 -0.21
CA GLY A 117 -0.22 -17.18 0.92
C GLY A 117 -0.05 -16.02 1.90
N PHE A 118 0.11 -14.79 1.40
CA PHE A 118 0.23 -13.61 2.27
C PHE A 118 -1.09 -13.21 2.94
N VAL A 119 -2.22 -13.36 2.24
CA VAL A 119 -3.53 -12.98 2.76
C VAL A 119 -4.14 -14.07 3.65
N GLY A 120 -3.69 -15.32 3.50
CA GLY A 120 -4.20 -16.46 4.27
C GLY A 120 -5.55 -16.99 3.79
N ILE A 121 -5.83 -16.88 2.48
CA ILE A 121 -7.07 -17.35 1.86
C ILE A 121 -6.78 -18.24 0.66
N ASP A 122 -7.78 -19.01 0.20
CA ASP A 122 -7.63 -19.84 -0.99
C ASP A 122 -7.41 -19.01 -2.28
N ALA A 123 -6.64 -19.57 -3.23
CA ALA A 123 -6.32 -18.91 -4.50
C ALA A 123 -7.57 -18.69 -5.39
N SER A 124 -8.60 -19.53 -5.29
CA SER A 124 -9.90 -19.31 -5.94
C SER A 124 -10.61 -18.08 -5.36
N ASN A 125 -10.54 -17.89 -4.04
CA ASN A 125 -11.07 -16.68 -3.41
C ASN A 125 -10.30 -15.43 -3.84
N VAL A 126 -8.96 -15.48 -3.90
CA VAL A 126 -8.16 -14.38 -4.48
C VAL A 126 -8.62 -14.06 -5.89
N ARG A 127 -8.87 -15.07 -6.74
CA ARG A 127 -9.35 -14.87 -8.11
C ARG A 127 -10.69 -14.13 -8.14
N LYS A 128 -11.66 -14.53 -7.32
CA LYS A 128 -12.97 -13.88 -7.21
C LYS A 128 -12.86 -12.45 -6.71
N ARG A 129 -12.01 -12.21 -5.71
CA ARG A 129 -11.76 -10.88 -5.12
C ARG A 129 -11.10 -9.94 -6.14
N LEU A 130 -10.10 -10.42 -6.88
CA LEU A 130 -9.49 -9.66 -7.98
C LEU A 130 -10.51 -9.33 -9.08
N ALA A 131 -11.39 -10.27 -9.44
CA ALA A 131 -12.46 -10.00 -10.39
C ALA A 131 -13.47 -8.95 -9.87
N LYS A 132 -13.79 -8.96 -8.57
CA LYS A 132 -14.62 -7.94 -7.92
C LYS A 132 -13.94 -6.56 -7.95
N LEU A 133 -12.65 -6.47 -7.66
CA LEU A 133 -11.87 -5.24 -7.74
C LEU A 133 -11.79 -4.69 -9.17
N GLU A 134 -11.71 -5.58 -10.16
CA GLU A 134 -11.73 -5.27 -11.59
C GLU A 134 -13.09 -4.78 -12.06
N ALA A 135 -14.18 -5.44 -11.66
CA ALA A 135 -15.55 -4.97 -11.91
C ALA A 135 -15.83 -3.60 -11.28
N LYS A 136 -15.22 -3.32 -10.13
CA LYS A 136 -15.27 -2.00 -9.50
C LYS A 136 -14.34 -0.97 -10.15
N GLY A 137 -13.56 -1.34 -11.17
CA GLY A 137 -12.63 -0.43 -11.83
C GLY A 137 -11.52 0.09 -10.93
N LEU A 138 -11.16 -0.64 -9.87
CA LEU A 138 -10.07 -0.26 -8.96
C LEU A 138 -8.74 -0.82 -9.44
N VAL A 139 -8.73 -2.08 -9.87
CA VAL A 139 -7.53 -2.78 -10.36
C VAL A 139 -7.82 -3.33 -11.75
N THR A 140 -6.91 -3.14 -12.71
CA THR A 140 -7.00 -3.81 -14.01
C THR A 140 -5.94 -4.89 -14.13
N ARG A 141 -6.27 -6.00 -14.80
CA ARG A 141 -5.37 -7.14 -14.95
C ARG A 141 -4.98 -7.35 -16.41
N THR A 142 -3.69 -7.31 -16.68
CA THR A 142 -3.14 -7.69 -18.00
C THR A 142 -2.60 -9.12 -17.92
N VAL A 143 -3.18 -10.02 -18.70
CA VAL A 143 -2.73 -11.42 -18.78
C VAL A 143 -1.42 -11.49 -19.56
N ARG A 144 -0.47 -12.28 -19.07
CA ARG A 144 0.79 -12.57 -19.78
C ARG A 144 0.76 -14.01 -20.30
N PRO A 145 0.38 -14.24 -21.56
CA PRO A 145 0.49 -15.57 -22.14
C PRO A 145 1.98 -15.92 -22.29
N LYS A 146 2.37 -17.11 -21.83
CA LYS A 146 3.65 -17.74 -22.18
C LYS A 146 3.33 -18.79 -23.22
N GLY A 147 4.14 -18.93 -24.27
CA GLY A 147 3.89 -19.90 -25.34
C GLY A 147 3.59 -21.29 -24.78
N GLY A 148 2.44 -21.86 -25.16
CA GLY A 148 1.89 -23.12 -24.62
C GLY A 148 0.59 -22.94 -23.81
N ALA A 149 0.21 -23.96 -23.04
CA ALA A 149 -1.05 -24.01 -22.26
C ALA A 149 -0.99 -23.28 -20.90
N ARG A 150 0.11 -22.61 -20.57
CA ARG A 150 0.33 -22.00 -19.24
C ARG A 150 0.58 -20.50 -19.36
N ASN A 151 -0.23 -19.72 -18.65
CA ASN A 151 -0.02 -18.27 -18.53
C ASN A 151 1.06 -17.97 -17.48
N ASP A 152 1.84 -16.93 -17.72
CA ASP A 152 2.73 -16.32 -16.72
C ASP A 152 1.91 -15.49 -15.71
N SER A 153 2.55 -14.98 -14.66
CA SER A 153 1.85 -14.16 -13.66
C SER A 153 1.26 -12.91 -14.30
N ASN A 154 0.07 -12.53 -13.85
CA ASN A 154 -0.62 -11.36 -14.42
C ASN A 154 0.02 -10.08 -13.90
N ILE A 155 -0.08 -9.03 -14.70
CA ILE A 155 0.28 -7.66 -14.30
C ILE A 155 -0.97 -6.96 -13.78
N TYR A 156 -0.83 -6.19 -12.71
CA TYR A 156 -1.92 -5.43 -12.12
C TYR A 156 -1.65 -3.92 -12.20
N SER A 157 -2.62 -3.14 -12.65
CA SER A 157 -2.53 -1.66 -12.67
C SER A 157 -3.53 -1.05 -11.68
N PHE A 158 -3.12 0.05 -11.04
CA PHE A 158 -3.88 0.79 -10.04
C PHE A 158 -4.41 2.13 -10.55
N GLU A 159 -4.35 2.40 -11.85
CA GLU A 159 -4.81 3.69 -12.38
C GLU A 159 -6.27 3.99 -12.03
N GLY A 160 -7.12 2.97 -12.08
CA GLY A 160 -8.53 3.08 -11.68
C GLY A 160 -8.71 3.43 -10.21
N LEU A 161 -7.94 2.76 -9.32
CA LEU A 161 -7.92 3.06 -7.89
C LEU A 161 -7.49 4.50 -7.62
N ILE A 162 -6.42 4.98 -8.26
CA ILE A 162 -5.91 6.35 -8.08
C ILE A 162 -6.97 7.36 -8.51
N LYS A 163 -7.61 7.16 -9.67
CA LYS A 163 -8.68 8.03 -10.18
C LYS A 163 -9.86 8.12 -9.19
N LYS A 164 -10.27 7.00 -8.61
CA LYS A 164 -11.37 6.96 -7.63
C LYS A 164 -11.01 7.50 -6.26
N ALA A 165 -9.76 7.30 -5.82
CA ALA A 165 -9.30 7.76 -4.52
C ALA A 165 -8.97 9.26 -4.49
N MET A 166 -8.67 9.88 -5.64
CA MET A 166 -8.32 11.30 -5.73
C MET A 166 -9.36 12.26 -5.13
N PRO A 167 -10.66 12.21 -5.48
CA PRO A 167 -11.66 13.10 -4.89
C PRO A 167 -11.80 12.90 -3.37
N LEU A 168 -11.75 11.64 -2.91
CA LEU A 168 -11.83 11.31 -1.48
C LEU A 168 -10.61 11.81 -0.70
N ALA A 169 -9.43 11.83 -1.33
CA ALA A 169 -8.22 12.39 -0.75
C ALA A 169 -8.32 13.92 -0.58
N LEU A 170 -8.92 14.60 -1.56
CA LEU A 170 -9.13 16.05 -1.50
C LEU A 170 -10.07 16.41 -0.34
N GLU A 171 -11.20 15.71 -0.22
CA GLU A 171 -12.15 15.85 0.88
C GLU A 171 -11.47 15.64 2.24
N LEU A 172 -10.80 14.50 2.42
CA LEU A 172 -10.10 14.15 3.66
C LEU A 172 -9.01 15.18 4.03
N SER A 173 -8.30 15.73 3.03
CA SER A 173 -7.29 16.77 3.27
C SER A 173 -7.93 18.09 3.72
N GLY A 174 -9.11 18.42 3.21
CA GLY A 174 -9.89 19.58 3.62
C GLY A 174 -10.36 19.46 5.06
N GLU A 175 -10.94 18.31 5.42
CA GLU A 175 -11.37 18.00 6.78
C GLU A 175 -10.23 18.12 7.81
N ARG A 176 -9.05 17.60 7.47
CA ARG A 176 -7.86 17.68 8.32
C ARG A 176 -7.38 19.11 8.53
N ARG A 177 -7.39 19.94 7.48
CA ARG A 177 -7.03 21.37 7.59
C ARG A 177 -8.00 22.10 8.52
N ASN A 178 -9.30 21.87 8.33
CA ASN A 178 -10.35 22.52 9.12
C ASN A 178 -10.31 22.09 10.59
N SER A 179 -10.09 20.80 10.84
CA SER A 179 -9.96 20.24 12.19
C SER A 179 -8.69 20.73 12.89
N GLY A 180 -7.57 20.83 12.17
CA GLY A 180 -6.33 21.39 12.67
C GLY A 180 -6.47 22.86 13.10
N ALA A 181 -7.19 23.67 12.32
CA ALA A 181 -7.47 25.06 12.67
C ALA A 181 -8.32 25.20 13.94
N LYS A 182 -9.34 24.36 14.11
CA LYS A 182 -10.16 24.31 15.34
C LYS A 182 -9.32 23.89 16.56
N SER A 183 -8.47 22.88 16.43
CA SER A 183 -7.60 22.44 17.52
C SER A 183 -6.53 23.48 17.90
N ALA A 184 -5.98 24.20 16.92
CA ALA A 184 -5.01 25.26 17.15
C ALA A 184 -5.62 26.46 17.90
N THR A 185 -6.84 26.87 17.54
CA THR A 185 -7.55 27.96 18.24
C THR A 185 -7.89 27.58 19.68
N VAL A 186 -8.31 26.34 19.94
CA VAL A 186 -8.55 25.83 21.31
C VAL A 186 -7.25 25.83 22.12
N LYS A 187 -6.13 25.36 21.54
CA LYS A 187 -4.82 25.37 22.21
C LYS A 187 -4.34 26.80 22.51
N ALA A 188 -4.53 27.73 21.58
CA ALA A 188 -4.18 29.14 21.77
C ALA A 188 -5.00 29.79 22.89
N ARG A 189 -6.31 29.53 22.96
CA ARG A 189 -7.18 30.01 24.05
C ARG A 189 -6.76 29.46 25.41
N ARG A 190 -6.44 28.17 25.51
CA ARG A 190 -5.94 27.56 26.75
C ARG A 190 -4.59 28.13 27.17
N ALA A 191 -3.67 28.36 26.22
CA ALA A 191 -2.38 28.97 26.51
C ALA A 191 -2.51 30.44 26.94
N ALA A 192 -3.47 31.19 26.40
CA ALA A 192 -3.76 32.56 26.81
C ALA A 192 -4.38 32.61 28.22
N ALA A 193 -5.30 31.70 28.54
CA ALA A 193 -5.87 31.58 29.89
C ALA A 193 -4.79 31.26 30.94
N ALA A 194 -3.91 30.30 30.66
CA ALA A 194 -2.81 29.94 31.56
C ALA A 194 -1.80 31.09 31.79
N LYS A 195 -1.60 31.96 30.78
CA LYS A 195 -0.74 33.15 30.92
C LYS A 195 -1.40 34.24 31.76
N ASN A 196 -2.70 34.45 31.61
CA ASN A 196 -3.44 35.43 32.40
C ASN A 196 -3.50 35.01 33.88
N GLU A 197 -3.69 33.72 34.17
CA GLU A 197 -3.65 33.18 35.52
C GLU A 197 -2.29 33.35 36.19
N ALA A 198 -1.18 33.13 35.46
CA ALA A 198 0.18 33.32 35.96
C ALA A 198 0.60 34.79 36.14
N SER A 199 -0.16 35.75 35.58
CA SER A 199 0.09 37.19 35.74
C SER A 199 -0.69 37.85 36.87
N LEU A 200 -1.65 37.12 37.45
CA LEU A 200 -2.49 37.56 38.57
C LEU A 200 -2.03 36.98 39.93
N SER A 201 -0.99 36.14 39.90
CA SER A 201 -0.30 35.55 41.05
C SER A 201 1.10 36.13 41.18
#